data_AF-E4UVY2-F1
#
_entry.id   AF-E4UVY2-F1
#
_cell.length_a   1.000
_cell.length_b   1.000
_cell.length_c   1.000
_cell.angle_alpha   90.00
_cell.angle_beta   90.00
_cell.angle_gamma   90.00
#
_symmetry.space_group_name_H-M   'P 1'
#
loop_
_entity.id
_entity.type
_entity.pdbx_description
1 polymer ?
#
loop_
_entity_poly.entity_id
_entity_poly.type
_entity_poly.pdbx_seq_one_letter_code
_entity_poly.pdbx_strand_id
1 'polypeptide(L)'
;MPTPLDKALQSKVFSPPKSNYNWFVGLVTAAAVWSIWGSEMFPAEADPTGDPEYWTFDELRRWLRARGRLPNEQASREELLERVKANMRP
;
A
#
# COMPACT_ATOMS: atom_id res chain seq x y z
N MET A 1 -43.41 -27.72 -31.03
CA MET A 1 -43.00 -28.29 -29.73
C MET A 1 -41.47 -28.37 -29.76
N PRO A 2 -40.72 -27.70 -28.87
CA PRO A 2 -39.27 -27.82 -28.86
C PRO A 2 -38.89 -29.25 -28.45
N THR A 3 -38.12 -29.93 -29.29
CA THR A 3 -37.70 -31.31 -29.07
C THR A 3 -36.60 -31.37 -27.99
N PRO A 4 -36.36 -32.54 -27.37
CA PRO A 4 -35.27 -32.71 -26.40
C PRO A 4 -33.89 -32.30 -26.94
N LEU A 5 -33.72 -32.36 -28.27
CA LEU A 5 -32.51 -31.93 -28.98
C LEU A 5 -32.28 -30.40 -28.93
N ASP A 6 -33.35 -29.61 -28.99
CA ASP A 6 -33.32 -28.15 -28.87
C ASP A 6 -32.89 -27.72 -27.46
N LYS A 7 -33.35 -28.44 -26.43
CA LYS A 7 -32.95 -28.20 -25.04
C LYS A 7 -31.49 -28.59 -24.77
N ALA A 8 -30.97 -29.59 -25.46
CA ALA A 8 -29.56 -30.00 -25.36
C ALA A 8 -28.61 -29.02 -26.06
N LEU A 9 -29.07 -28.33 -27.11
CA LEU A 9 -28.29 -27.28 -27.78
C LEU A 9 -28.32 -25.94 -27.02
N GLN A 10 -29.38 -25.64 -26.28
CA GLN A 10 -29.49 -24.42 -25.47
C GLN A 10 -28.80 -24.48 -24.10
N SER A 11 -28.33 -25.63 -23.62
CA SER A 11 -27.70 -25.76 -22.29
C SER A 11 -26.25 -25.25 -22.19
N LYS A 12 -25.76 -24.47 -23.16
CA LYS A 12 -24.42 -23.84 -23.15
C LYS A 12 -24.41 -22.41 -22.58
N VAL A 13 -25.48 -21.98 -21.91
CA VAL A 13 -25.60 -20.57 -21.47
C VAL A 13 -25.24 -20.34 -20.00
N PHE A 14 -25.19 -21.36 -19.15
CA PHE A 14 -24.71 -21.15 -17.77
C PHE A 14 -24.06 -22.40 -17.16
N SER A 15 -22.99 -22.84 -17.79
CA SER A 15 -21.97 -23.61 -17.10
C SER A 15 -20.71 -22.74 -17.17
N PRO A 16 -20.24 -22.13 -16.06
CA PRO A 16 -19.00 -21.38 -16.09
C PRO A 16 -17.93 -22.33 -16.64
N PRO A 17 -17.27 -22.00 -17.78
CA PRO A 17 -16.29 -22.91 -18.36
C PRO A 17 -15.18 -23.11 -17.32
N LYS A 18 -14.85 -24.38 -17.04
CA LYS A 18 -13.70 -24.80 -16.21
C LYS A 18 -12.40 -24.46 -16.93
N SER A 19 -12.16 -23.19 -17.20
CA SER A 19 -10.98 -22.70 -17.87
C SER A 19 -10.06 -22.03 -16.86
N ASN A 20 -8.77 -22.33 -16.97
CA ASN A 20 -7.68 -21.80 -16.16
C ASN A 20 -7.66 -20.25 -16.09
N TYR A 21 -8.32 -19.57 -17.02
CA TYR A 21 -8.45 -18.12 -16.98
C TYR A 21 -9.12 -17.58 -15.69
N ASN A 22 -10.06 -18.31 -15.07
CA ASN A 22 -10.79 -17.82 -13.90
C ASN A 22 -9.94 -17.76 -12.61
N TRP A 23 -8.94 -18.65 -12.44
CA TRP A 23 -8.05 -18.56 -11.28
C TRP A 23 -7.13 -17.35 -11.39
N PHE A 24 -6.68 -17.04 -12.61
CA PHE A 24 -5.85 -15.88 -12.87
C PHE A 24 -6.63 -14.59 -12.60
N VAL A 25 -7.85 -14.48 -13.14
CA VAL A 25 -8.74 -13.36 -12.84
C VAL A 25 -9.00 -13.25 -11.34
N GLY A 26 -9.30 -14.36 -10.66
CA GLY A 26 -9.49 -14.39 -9.21
C GLY A 26 -8.29 -13.88 -8.42
N LEU A 27 -7.07 -14.32 -8.78
CA LEU A 27 -5.84 -13.84 -8.14
C LEU A 27 -5.56 -12.37 -8.43
N VAL A 28 -5.73 -11.92 -9.68
CA VAL A 28 -5.52 -10.52 -10.04
C VAL A 28 -6.52 -9.61 -9.32
N THR A 29 -7.78 -10.01 -9.22
CA THR A 29 -8.79 -9.26 -8.43
C THR A 29 -8.45 -9.23 -6.95
N ALA A 30 -8.02 -10.36 -6.37
CA ALA A 30 -7.59 -10.41 -4.97
C ALA A 30 -6.37 -9.51 -4.71
N ALA A 31 -5.36 -9.56 -5.59
CA ALA A 31 -4.18 -8.69 -5.52
C ALA A 31 -4.54 -7.22 -5.68
N ALA A 32 -5.48 -6.88 -6.58
CA ALA A 32 -5.95 -5.51 -6.76
C ALA A 32 -6.67 -4.98 -5.52
N VAL A 33 -7.56 -5.77 -4.91
CA VAL A 33 -8.22 -5.41 -3.65
C VAL A 33 -7.18 -5.23 -2.53
N TRP A 34 -6.20 -6.13 -2.45
CA TRP A 34 -5.11 -6.02 -1.47
C TRP A 34 -4.24 -4.78 -1.68
N SER A 35 -4.00 -4.35 -2.91
CA SER A 35 -3.25 -3.10 -3.18
C SER A 35 -3.98 -1.83 -2.73
N ILE A 36 -5.31 -1.87 -2.61
CA ILE A 36 -6.09 -0.71 -2.13
C ILE A 36 -6.08 -0.66 -0.60
N TRP A 37 -6.12 -1.81 0.08
CA TRP A 37 -6.33 -1.89 1.54
C TRP A 37 -5.10 -2.29 2.35
N GLY A 38 -4.15 -3.03 1.78
CA GLY A 38 -2.94 -3.54 2.41
C GLY A 38 -1.78 -2.55 2.36
N SER A 39 -2.00 -1.33 2.88
CA SER A 39 -1.04 -0.22 2.87
C SER A 39 0.41 -0.58 3.23
N GLU A 40 1.33 0.22 2.68
CA GLU A 40 2.81 0.10 2.68
C GLU A 40 3.32 -1.24 2.12
N MET A 41 3.07 -1.42 0.81
CA MET A 41 3.67 -2.47 -0.03
C MET A 41 5.22 -2.48 0.01
N PHE A 42 5.81 -1.37 0.43
CA PHE A 42 7.24 -1.22 0.66
C PHE A 42 7.48 -0.97 2.14
N PRO A 43 8.45 -1.66 2.77
CA PRO A 43 8.84 -1.36 4.13
C PRO A 43 9.28 0.10 4.22
N ALA A 44 8.83 0.80 5.26
CA ALA A 44 9.27 2.16 5.53
C ALA A 44 10.80 2.23 5.56
N GLU A 45 11.38 3.24 4.90
CA GLU A 45 12.81 3.47 4.94
C GLU A 45 13.30 3.58 6.39
N ALA A 46 14.44 2.96 6.66
CA ALA A 46 15.05 3.01 7.98
C ALA A 46 15.27 4.45 8.44
N ASP A 47 15.21 4.65 9.76
CA ASP A 47 15.54 5.93 10.34
C ASP A 47 16.99 6.32 9.97
N PRO A 48 17.22 7.61 9.67
CA PRO A 48 18.58 8.10 9.46
C PRO A 48 19.42 7.89 10.74
N THR A 49 20.70 7.60 10.55
CA THR A 49 21.66 7.36 11.65
C THR A 49 22.70 8.48 11.70
N GLY A 50 23.36 8.65 12.86
CA GLY A 50 24.38 9.69 13.05
C GLY A 50 23.82 11.04 13.50
N ASP A 51 24.50 12.12 13.13
CA ASP A 51 24.18 13.49 13.56
C ASP A 51 23.05 14.11 12.71
N PRO A 52 21.93 14.56 13.33
CA PRO A 52 20.81 15.20 12.65
C PRO A 52 21.14 16.42 11.81
N GLU A 53 22.26 17.11 12.07
CA GLU A 53 22.65 18.31 11.29
C GLU A 53 22.88 18.00 9.81
N TYR A 54 23.35 16.80 9.52
CA TYR A 54 23.64 16.34 8.16
C TYR A 54 22.44 15.65 7.49
N TRP A 55 21.34 15.44 8.21
CA TRP A 55 20.15 14.84 7.63
C TRP A 55 19.46 15.80 6.67
N THR A 56 18.87 15.23 5.63
CA THR A 56 18.00 15.94 4.69
C THR A 56 16.70 16.38 5.37
N PHE A 57 16.00 17.34 4.75
CA PHE A 57 14.70 17.81 5.26
C PHE A 57 13.68 16.66 5.36
N ASP A 58 13.65 15.77 4.36
CA ASP A 58 12.75 14.63 4.33
C ASP A 58 13.08 13.60 5.42
N GLU A 59 14.36 13.38 5.72
CA GLU A 59 14.80 12.50 6.81
C GLU A 59 14.38 13.04 8.19
N LEU A 60 14.55 14.34 8.44
CA LEU A 60 14.08 15.00 9.65
C LEU A 60 12.54 14.85 9.80
N ARG A 61 11.81 15.10 8.72
CA ARG A 61 10.35 14.96 8.68
C ARG A 61 9.92 13.52 8.90
N ARG A 62 10.58 12.56 8.24
CA ARG A 62 10.31 11.12 8.36
C ARG A 62 10.54 10.63 9.77
N TRP A 63 11.69 10.97 10.37
CA TRP A 63 12.05 10.57 11.73
C TRP A 63 11.03 11.06 12.76
N LEU A 64 10.55 12.31 12.63
CA LEU A 64 9.52 12.89 13.49
C LEU A 64 8.14 12.28 13.24
N ARG A 65 7.76 12.07 11.98
CA ARG A 65 6.47 11.47 11.60
C ARG A 65 6.35 10.02 12.09
N ALA A 66 7.40 9.22 11.94
CA ALA A 66 7.46 7.85 12.44
C ALA A 66 7.22 7.74 13.96
N ARG A 67 7.50 8.81 14.71
CA ARG A 67 7.34 8.90 16.16
C ARG A 67 6.10 9.69 16.60
N GLY A 68 5.29 10.20 15.67
CA GLY A 68 4.13 11.04 15.97
C GLY A 68 4.49 12.41 16.57
N ARG A 69 5.70 12.91 16.33
CA ARG A 69 6.22 14.17 16.91
C ARG A 69 6.38 15.29 15.89
N LEU A 70 5.77 15.14 14.72
CA LEU A 70 5.82 16.16 13.68
C LEU A 70 5.05 17.41 14.15
N PRO A 71 5.68 18.60 14.24
CA PRO A 71 5.03 19.80 14.75
C PRO A 71 3.95 20.32 13.79
N ASN A 72 4.30 20.44 12.51
CA ASN A 72 3.43 20.85 11.42
C ASN A 72 3.98 20.29 10.09
N GLU A 73 3.11 20.07 9.11
CA GLU A 73 3.47 19.69 7.73
C GLU A 73 4.28 20.77 7.00
N GLN A 74 4.25 22.02 7.48
CA GLN A 74 4.87 23.20 6.87
C GLN A 74 6.05 23.76 7.69
N ALA A 75 6.50 23.04 8.73
CA ALA A 75 7.61 23.48 9.58
C ALA A 75 8.91 23.64 8.77
N SER A 76 9.73 24.63 9.13
CA SER A 76 11.03 24.85 8.48
C SER A 76 12.03 23.78 8.86
N ARG A 77 13.13 23.67 8.10
CA ARG A 77 14.18 22.69 8.39
C ARG A 77 14.79 22.88 9.78
N GLU A 78 14.99 24.13 10.17
CA GLU A 78 15.58 24.51 11.46
C GLU A 78 14.67 24.09 12.61
N GLU A 79 13.36 24.33 12.49
CA GLU A 79 12.37 23.93 13.49
C GLU A 79 12.31 22.40 13.63
N LEU A 80 12.32 21.66 12.52
CA LEU A 80 12.38 20.21 12.55
C LEU A 80 13.67 19.71 13.21
N LEU A 81 14.82 20.32 12.88
CA LEU A 81 16.12 19.97 13.45
C LEU A 81 16.17 20.19 14.96
N GLU A 82 15.68 21.33 15.44
CA GLU A 82 15.57 21.61 16.87
C GLU A 82 14.69 20.59 17.57
N ARG A 83 13.57 20.20 16.94
CA ARG A 83 12.65 19.20 17.48
C ARG A 83 13.29 17.82 17.54
N VAL A 84 14.04 17.42 16.52
CA VAL A 84 14.78 16.15 16.51
C VAL A 84 15.82 16.15 17.63
N LYS A 85 16.65 17.20 17.72
CA LYS A 85 17.67 17.34 18.77
C LYS A 85 17.06 17.33 20.18
N ALA A 86 15.93 17.99 20.39
CA ALA A 86 15.21 17.99 21.66
C ALA A 86 14.73 16.58 22.07
N ASN A 87 14.39 15.74 21.10
CA ASN A 87 13.88 14.37 21.33
C ASN A 87 14.97 13.29 21.32
N MET A 88 16.20 13.63 20.96
CA MET A 88 17.37 12.73 20.99
C MET A 88 18.22 12.88 22.25
N ARG A 89 18.00 13.94 23.04
CA ARG A 89 18.63 14.07 24.36
C ARG A 89 18.09 12.96 25.28
N PRO A 90 18.95 12.32 26.09
CA PRO A 90 18.55 11.27 27.03
C PRO A 90 17.57 11.78 28.09
#